data_AF-A0A4V2B952-F1
#
_entry.id   AF-A0A4V2B952-F1
#
_cell.length_a   1.000
_cell.length_b   1.000
_cell.length_c   1.000
_cell.angle_alpha   90.00
_cell.angle_beta   90.00
_cell.angle_gamma   90.00
#
_symmetry.space_group_name_H-M   'P 1'
#
loop_
_entity.id
_entity.type
_entity.pdbx_description
1 polymer ?
#
loop_
_entity_poly.entity_id
_entity_poly.type
_entity_poly.pdbx_seq_one_letter_code
_entity_poly.pdbx_strand_id
1 'polypeptide(L)'
;ITAAAYNNNFTGTATTTLFDIDTETDRLYKQDPANSGVLVSVGPLNINATAANGFDIGGTSGFAYAMLTTDSGTQLYGINLTTGQATAIGVPFPTTVRGFTIGLGF
;
A
#
# COMPACT_ATOMS: atom_id res chain seq x y z
N ILE A 1 -3.97 3.56 -10.83
CA ILE A 1 -3.19 3.91 -9.60
C ILE A 1 -4.08 4.66 -8.62
N THR A 2 -4.27 4.10 -7.44
CA THR A 2 -5.21 4.62 -6.43
C THR A 2 -4.57 4.98 -5.09
N ALA A 3 -3.40 4.43 -4.77
CA ALA A 3 -2.59 4.89 -3.63
C ALA A 3 -1.11 4.61 -3.89
N ALA A 4 -0.22 5.37 -3.24
CA ALA A 4 1.22 5.22 -3.40
C ALA A 4 1.96 5.48 -2.09
N ALA A 5 3.08 4.77 -1.86
CA ALA A 5 3.92 4.96 -0.68
C ALA A 5 5.38 4.59 -0.97
N TYR A 6 6.30 5.29 -0.33
CA TYR A 6 7.74 5.01 -0.39
C TYR A 6 8.16 4.05 0.71
N ASN A 7 8.96 3.03 0.38
CA ASN A 7 9.73 2.34 1.40
C ASN A 7 10.95 3.19 1.83
N ASN A 8 11.51 2.88 3.00
CA ASN A 8 12.71 3.53 3.52
C ASN A 8 12.59 5.06 3.62
N ASN A 9 11.38 5.60 3.86
CA ASN A 9 11.14 7.05 3.93
C ASN A 9 11.61 7.63 5.28
N PHE A 10 12.92 7.65 5.51
CA PHE A 10 13.57 8.21 6.70
C PHE A 10 14.91 8.86 6.35
N THR A 11 15.37 9.79 7.19
CA THR A 11 16.62 10.53 6.98
C THR A 11 17.84 9.60 6.95
N GLY A 12 18.67 9.73 5.92
CA GLY A 12 19.93 8.98 5.79
C GLY A 12 19.85 7.70 4.96
N THR A 13 18.69 7.36 4.38
CA THR A 13 18.60 6.26 3.41
C THR A 13 19.38 6.56 2.13
N ALA A 14 20.01 5.54 1.54
CA ALA A 14 20.69 5.65 0.25
C ALA A 14 19.73 5.46 -0.94
N THR A 15 18.64 4.69 -0.75
CA THR A 15 17.67 4.37 -1.81
C THR A 15 16.26 4.25 -1.26
N THR A 16 15.31 4.67 -2.08
CA THR A 16 13.87 4.52 -1.85
C THR A 16 13.22 3.95 -3.11
N THR A 17 12.20 3.12 -2.93
CA THR A 17 11.36 2.57 -3.98
C THR A 17 9.94 3.06 -3.76
N LEU A 18 9.35 3.65 -4.79
CA LEU A 18 7.93 4.02 -4.80
C LEU A 18 7.11 2.78 -5.19
N PHE A 19 6.12 2.46 -4.35
CA PHE A 19 5.14 1.41 -4.62
C PHE A 19 3.77 2.02 -4.85
N ASP A 20 3.02 1.43 -5.78
CA ASP A 20 1.70 1.87 -6.20
C ASP A 20 0.70 0.72 -6.04
N ILE A 21 -0.42 0.98 -5.37
CA ILE A 21 -1.60 0.12 -5.39
C ILE A 21 -2.49 0.59 -6.54
N ASP A 22 -2.95 -0.37 -7.34
CA ASP A 22 -3.98 -0.14 -8.34
C ASP A 22 -5.17 -1.08 -8.10
N THR A 23 -6.28 -0.49 -7.67
CA THR A 23 -7.54 -1.20 -7.40
C THR A 23 -8.34 -1.48 -8.67
N GLU A 24 -8.02 -0.88 -9.81
CA GLU A 24 -8.67 -1.26 -11.08
C GLU A 24 -8.17 -2.61 -11.60
N THR A 25 -6.91 -2.95 -11.28
CA THR A 25 -6.27 -4.21 -11.70
C THR A 25 -6.02 -5.17 -10.55
N ASP A 26 -6.34 -4.79 -9.31
CA ASP A 26 -6.06 -5.51 -8.06
C ASP A 26 -4.57 -5.90 -7.91
N ARG A 27 -3.67 -4.93 -8.11
CA ARG A 27 -2.22 -5.20 -8.12
C ARG A 27 -1.39 -4.18 -7.35
N LEU A 28 -0.26 -4.69 -6.88
CA LEU A 28 0.87 -3.88 -6.45
C LEU A 28 1.87 -3.72 -7.59
N TYR A 29 2.34 -2.50 -7.78
CA TYR A 29 3.41 -2.12 -8.69
C TYR A 29 4.54 -1.43 -7.92
N LYS A 30 5.71 -1.39 -8.53
CA LYS A 30 6.80 -0.49 -8.13
C LYS A 30 7.20 0.38 -9.32
N GLN A 31 7.68 1.58 -9.03
CA GLN A 31 8.30 2.43 -10.06
C GLN A 31 9.79 2.13 -10.16
N ASP A 32 10.23 1.70 -11.33
CA ASP A 32 11.61 1.26 -11.54
C ASP A 32 12.09 1.69 -12.95
N PRO A 33 12.98 2.71 -13.06
CA PRO A 33 13.59 3.48 -11.97
C PRO A 33 12.58 4.33 -11.19
N ALA A 34 12.89 4.67 -9.92
CA ALA A 34 12.01 5.45 -9.07
C ALA A 34 11.63 6.80 -9.71
N ASN A 35 10.35 7.20 -9.58
CA ASN A 35 9.78 8.44 -10.13
C ASN A 35 9.78 8.57 -11.66
N SER A 36 10.09 7.51 -12.39
CA SER A 36 10.03 7.52 -13.86
C SER A 36 8.62 7.43 -14.42
N GLY A 37 7.63 7.07 -13.59
CA GLY A 37 6.28 6.70 -14.03
C GLY A 37 6.20 5.34 -14.73
N VAL A 38 7.32 4.61 -14.86
CA VAL A 38 7.33 3.24 -15.39
C VAL A 38 6.93 2.27 -14.28
N LEU A 39 5.78 1.63 -14.46
CA LEU A 39 5.25 0.64 -13.51
C LEU A 39 5.76 -0.77 -13.83
N VAL A 40 6.44 -1.37 -12.87
CA VAL A 40 6.80 -2.79 -12.89
C VAL A 40 5.89 -3.55 -11.94
N SER A 41 5.17 -4.55 -12.44
CA SER A 41 4.25 -5.31 -11.61
C SER A 41 5.01 -6.14 -10.56
N VAL A 42 4.59 -6.04 -9.30
CA VAL A 42 5.07 -6.87 -8.20
C VAL A 42 4.20 -8.14 -8.10
N GLY A 43 2.88 -7.97 -8.04
CA GLY A 43 1.95 -9.10 -8.00
C GLY A 43 0.52 -8.69 -7.61
N PRO A 44 -0.41 -9.65 -7.58
CA PRO A 44 -1.81 -9.39 -7.26
C PRO A 44 -2.03 -9.18 -5.76
N LEU A 45 -3.01 -8.34 -5.42
CA LEU A 45 -3.48 -8.15 -4.04
C LEU A 45 -4.20 -9.40 -3.50
N ASN A 46 -4.76 -10.23 -4.39
CA ASN A 46 -5.60 -11.40 -4.08
C ASN A 46 -6.90 -11.06 -3.35
N ILE A 47 -7.36 -9.82 -3.50
CA ILE A 47 -8.68 -9.34 -3.08
C ILE A 47 -9.20 -8.44 -4.20
N ASN A 48 -10.54 -8.31 -4.31
CA ASN A 48 -11.17 -7.33 -5.18
C ASN A 48 -11.36 -6.03 -4.40
N ALA A 49 -10.43 -5.10 -4.56
CA ALA A 49 -10.48 -3.81 -3.88
C ALA A 49 -11.15 -2.78 -4.79
N THR A 50 -12.11 -2.01 -4.26
CA THR A 50 -12.84 -0.98 -5.01
C THR A 50 -12.34 0.43 -4.72
N ALA A 51 -11.63 0.60 -3.59
CA ALA A 51 -10.96 1.85 -3.25
C ALA A 51 -9.76 1.61 -2.32
N ALA A 52 -8.76 2.48 -2.43
CA ALA A 52 -7.66 2.59 -1.48
C ALA A 52 -7.77 3.92 -0.74
N ASN A 53 -8.03 3.86 0.56
CA ASN A 53 -8.32 5.02 1.42
C ASN A 53 -7.08 5.42 2.25
N GLY A 54 -5.91 5.05 1.76
CA GLY A 54 -4.60 5.29 2.36
C GLY A 54 -3.67 4.09 2.14
N PHE A 55 -2.41 4.36 1.84
CA PHE A 55 -1.34 3.39 1.77
C PHE A 55 -0.09 4.04 2.37
N ASP A 56 0.55 3.35 3.29
CA ASP A 56 1.71 3.88 4.00
C ASP A 56 2.68 2.77 4.35
N ILE A 57 3.98 3.09 4.35
CA ILE A 57 5.06 2.12 4.60
C ILE A 57 5.94 2.68 5.71
N GLY A 58 6.10 1.89 6.77
CA GLY A 58 6.90 2.30 7.92
C GLY A 58 8.34 2.56 7.48
N GLY A 59 8.83 3.78 7.69
CA GLY A 59 10.13 4.22 7.17
C GLY A 59 11.25 3.26 7.58
N THR A 60 11.35 2.94 8.87
CA THR A 60 12.40 2.07 9.44
C THR A 60 12.03 0.59 9.42
N SER A 61 10.74 0.26 9.63
CA SER A 61 10.28 -1.13 9.74
C SER A 61 10.07 -1.81 8.39
N GLY A 62 9.81 -1.03 7.33
CA GLY A 62 9.44 -1.54 6.01
C GLY A 62 8.06 -2.18 5.95
N PHE A 63 7.28 -2.17 7.05
CA PHE A 63 5.94 -2.73 7.04
C PHE A 63 4.98 -1.83 6.28
N ALA A 64 4.32 -2.41 5.27
CA ALA A 64 3.40 -1.72 4.40
C ALA A 64 1.95 -2.00 4.81
N TYR A 65 1.16 -0.94 4.94
CA TYR A 65 -0.23 -0.99 5.37
C TYR A 65 -1.10 -0.20 4.41
N ALA A 66 -2.24 -0.78 4.05
CA ALA A 66 -3.24 -0.10 3.23
C ALA A 66 -4.62 -0.18 3.89
N MET A 67 -5.37 0.91 3.80
CA MET A 67 -6.79 0.91 4.10
C MET A 67 -7.55 0.63 2.80
N LEU A 68 -8.09 -0.56 2.64
CA LEU A 68 -8.74 -0.97 1.39
C LEU A 68 -10.24 -1.18 1.62
N THR A 69 -11.04 -0.82 0.62
CA THR A 69 -12.48 -1.07 0.59
C THR A 69 -12.76 -2.22 -0.36
N THR A 70 -13.55 -3.18 0.09
CA THR A 70 -14.09 -4.28 -0.72
C THR A 70 -15.62 -4.32 -0.52
N ASP A 71 -16.30 -5.30 -1.12
CA ASP A 71 -17.73 -5.51 -0.91
C ASP A 71 -18.09 -5.82 0.56
N SER A 72 -17.12 -6.28 1.36
CA SER A 72 -17.31 -6.52 2.80
C SER A 72 -17.06 -5.29 3.69
N GLY A 73 -16.75 -4.13 3.09
CA GLY A 73 -16.48 -2.88 3.80
C GLY A 73 -15.02 -2.45 3.75
N THR A 74 -14.70 -1.39 4.49
CA THR A 74 -13.34 -0.84 4.56
C THR A 74 -12.57 -1.48 5.72
N GLN A 75 -11.36 -1.99 5.47
CA GLN A 75 -10.54 -2.68 6.47
C GLN A 75 -9.05 -2.36 6.29
N LEU A 76 -8.26 -2.50 7.37
CA LEU A 76 -6.81 -2.42 7.33
C LEU A 76 -6.21 -3.72 6.77
N TYR A 77 -5.24 -3.59 5.87
CA TYR A 77 -4.49 -4.70 5.29
C TYR A 77 -2.99 -4.48 5.46
N GLY A 78 -2.26 -5.56 5.73
CA GLY A 78 -0.83 -5.62 5.51
C GLY A 78 -0.56 -5.96 4.03
N ILE A 79 0.39 -5.27 3.41
CA ILE A 79 0.77 -5.48 2.00
C ILE A 79 2.15 -6.10 1.93
N ASN A 80 2.28 -7.24 1.25
CA ASN A 80 3.59 -7.83 0.99
C ASN A 80 4.25 -7.14 -0.21
N LEU A 81 5.31 -6.36 0.03
CA LEU A 81 6.01 -5.60 -1.03
C LEU A 81 6.78 -6.47 -2.03
N THR A 82 6.90 -7.77 -1.79
CA THR A 82 7.58 -8.72 -2.69
C THR A 82 6.59 -9.50 -3.55
N THR A 83 5.42 -9.84 -3.02
CA THR A 83 4.41 -10.66 -3.72
C THR A 83 3.16 -9.92 -4.13
N GLY A 84 2.93 -8.72 -3.59
CA GLY A 84 1.70 -7.95 -3.75
C GLY A 84 0.54 -8.38 -2.85
N GLN A 85 0.62 -9.53 -2.18
CA GLN A 85 -0.50 -10.08 -1.40
C GLN A 85 -0.96 -9.12 -0.29
N ALA A 86 -2.27 -8.87 -0.24
CA ALA A 86 -2.94 -8.17 0.85
C ALA A 86 -3.46 -9.17 1.90
N THR A 87 -3.18 -8.91 3.16
CA THR A 87 -3.65 -9.72 4.31
C THR A 87 -4.46 -8.86 5.26
N ALA A 88 -5.73 -9.22 5.48
CA ALA A 88 -6.63 -8.48 6.34
C ALA A 88 -6.13 -8.46 7.80
N ILE A 89 -6.24 -7.30 8.45
CA ILE A 89 -5.89 -7.07 9.86
C ILE A 89 -7.15 -6.64 10.60
N GLY A 90 -7.47 -7.32 11.71
CA GLY A 90 -8.63 -7.00 12.53
C GLY A 90 -9.97 -7.28 11.83
N VAL A 91 -10.92 -6.36 11.98
CA VAL A 91 -12.26 -6.42 11.38
C VAL A 91 -12.56 -5.14 10.58
N PRO A 92 -13.52 -5.15 9.64
CA PRO A 92 -13.91 -3.96 8.91
C PRO A 92 -14.39 -2.82 9.82
N PHE A 93 -14.12 -1.59 9.42
CA PHE A 93 -14.62 -0.40 10.09
C PHE A 93 -16.13 -0.27 9.85
N PRO A 94 -16.91 0.14 10.86
CA PRO A 94 -18.37 0.28 10.75
C PRO A 94 -18.79 1.48 9.90
N THR A 95 -17.85 2.33 9.49
CA THR A 95 -18.09 3.55 8.71
C THR A 95 -17.00 3.71 7.66
N THR A 96 -17.26 4.53 6.65
CA THR A 96 -16.28 4.85 5.62
C THR A 96 -15.06 5.54 6.21
N VAL A 97 -13.89 4.92 6.06
CA VAL A 97 -12.60 5.56 6.37
C VAL A 97 -12.21 6.47 5.21
N ARG A 98 -11.88 7.74 5.49
CA ARG A 98 -11.53 8.74 4.46
C ARG A 98 -10.03 8.93 4.26
N GLY A 99 -9.22 8.44 5.19
CA GLY A 99 -7.78 8.60 5.17
C GLY A 99 -7.12 7.72 6.21
N PHE A 100 -5.91 7.29 5.92
CA PHE A 100 -5.06 6.50 6.79
C PHE A 100 -3.60 6.88 6.55
N THR A 101 -2.84 6.99 7.63
CA THR A 101 -1.38 7.14 7.63
C THR A 101 -0.87 6.53 8.92
N ILE A 102 0.38 6.07 8.91
CA ILE A 102 1.11 5.67 10.10
C ILE A 102 2.11 6.75 10.48
N GLY A 103 2.39 6.88 11.78
CA GLY A 103 3.44 7.78 12.25
C GLY A 103 4.82 7.35 11.74
N LEU A 104 5.78 8.28 11.75
CA LEU A 104 7.08 8.11 11.10
C LEU A 104 7.96 7.00 11.71
N GLY A 105 7.59 6.44 12.87
CA GLY A 105 8.20 5.23 13.41
C GLY A 105 9.69 5.37 13.75
N PHE A 106 10.15 6.58 14.05
CA PHE A 106 11.47 6.90 14.58
C PHE A 106 11.36 7.63 15.93
#